data_AF-A0A974TNB0-F1
#
_entry.id   AF-A0A974TNB0-F1
#
_cell.length_a   1.000
_cell.length_b   1.000
_cell.length_c   1.000
_cell.angle_alpha   90.00
_cell.angle_beta   90.00
_cell.angle_gamma   90.00
#
_symmetry.space_group_name_H-M   'P 1'
#
loop_
_entity.id
_entity.type
_entity.pdbx_description
1 polymer ?
#
loop_
_entity_poly.entity_id
_entity_poly.type
_entity_poly.pdbx_seq_one_letter_code
_entity_poly.pdbx_strand_id
1 'polypeptide(L)' 'MKHLFKIAFEEVAGMFVDDGALAILALGLILIITAAVKYAHLDALAGGVILLIGCILILLESLWRAARKAGMR' A
#
# COMPACT_ATOMS: atom_id res chain seq x y z
N MET A 1 -13.82 -13.22 20.59
CA MET A 1 -13.56 -11.99 19.79
C MET A 1 -12.08 -11.75 19.49
N LYS A 2 -11.14 -11.84 20.45
CA LYS A 2 -9.70 -11.64 20.19
C LYS A 2 -9.09 -12.56 19.11
N HIS A 3 -9.58 -13.80 18.99
CA HIS A 3 -9.11 -14.75 17.98
C HIS A 3 -9.54 -14.41 16.54
N LEU A 4 -10.74 -13.85 16.33
CA LEU A 4 -11.23 -13.48 15.00
C LEU A 4 -10.43 -12.32 14.40
N PHE A 5 -10.09 -11.33 15.22
CA PHE A 5 -9.24 -10.21 14.78
C PHE A 5 -7.83 -10.67 14.39
N LYS A 6 -7.25 -11.60 15.16
CA LYS A 6 -5.93 -12.15 14.87
C LYS A 6 -5.94 -12.92 13.55
N ILE A 7 -6.93 -13.78 13.35
CA ILE A 7 -7.08 -14.58 12.12
C ILE A 7 -7.32 -13.65 10.92
N ALA A 8 -8.26 -12.72 11.00
CA ALA A 8 -8.53 -11.77 9.92
C ALA A 8 -7.29 -10.92 9.57
N PHE A 9 -6.50 -10.53 10.57
CA PHE A 9 -5.25 -9.81 10.34
C PHE A 9 -4.19 -10.69 9.68
N GLU A 10 -4.02 -11.94 10.11
CA GLU A 10 -3.08 -12.89 9.50
C GLU A 10 -3.47 -13.25 8.07
N GLU A 11 -4.77 -13.34 7.76
CA GLU A 11 -5.27 -13.58 6.40
C GLU A 11 -5.08 -12.37 5.48
N VAL A 12 -5.38 -11.17 5.97
CA VAL A 12 -5.14 -9.92 5.24
C VAL A 12 -3.65 -9.66 5.05
N ALA A 13 -2.84 -9.88 6.09
CA ALA A 13 -1.39 -9.77 6.02
C ALA A 13 -0.79 -10.82 5.09
N GLY A 14 -1.27 -12.07 5.16
CA GLY A 14 -0.86 -13.16 4.26
C GLY A 14 -1.15 -12.81 2.80
N MET A 15 -2.32 -12.24 2.51
CA MET A 15 -2.69 -11.80 1.16
C MET A 15 -1.82 -10.64 0.66
N PHE A 16 -1.46 -9.69 1.55
CA PHE A 16 -0.55 -8.58 1.23
C PHE A 16 0.91 -9.04 1.00
N VAL A 17 1.36 -10.06 1.74
CA VAL A 17 2.69 -10.66 1.63
C VAL A 17 2.81 -11.49 0.35
N ASP A 18 1.76 -12.23 -0.01
CA ASP A 18 1.68 -12.99 -1.28
C ASP A 18 1.70 -12.04 -2.50
N ASP A 19 1.16 -10.83 -2.33
CA ASP A 19 1.25 -9.72 -3.28
C ASP A 19 2.56 -8.90 -3.16
N GLY A 20 3.64 -9.45 -2.59
CA GLY A 20 4.85 -8.76 -2.09
C GLY A 20 5.40 -7.54 -2.84
N ALA A 21 5.18 -7.40 -4.14
CA ALA A 21 5.41 -6.17 -4.89
C ALA A 21 4.60 -4.96 -4.34
N LEU A 22 3.37 -5.17 -3.89
CA LEU A 22 2.49 -4.13 -3.35
C LEU A 22 3.00 -3.56 -2.03
N ALA A 23 3.44 -4.44 -1.12
CA ALA A 23 4.00 -4.05 0.17
C ALA A 23 5.31 -3.25 -0.01
N ILE A 24 6.16 -3.69 -0.94
CA ILE A 24 7.40 -2.99 -1.27
C ILE A 24 7.12 -1.59 -1.84
N LEU A 25 6.14 -1.47 -2.75
CA LEU A 25 5.75 -0.17 -3.31
C LEU A 25 5.21 0.78 -2.23
N ALA A 26 4.36 0.29 -1.34
CA ALA A 26 3.80 1.11 -0.26
C ALA A 26 4.88 1.58 0.73
N LEU A 27 5.78 0.68 1.16
CA LEU A 27 6.90 1.04 2.04
C LEU A 27 7.87 2.01 1.36
N GLY A 28 8.16 1.80 0.08
CA GLY A 28 8.99 2.72 -0.72
C GLY A 28 8.37 4.11 -0.81
N LEU A 29 7.07 4.21 -1.11
CA LEU A 29 6.34 5.47 -1.14
C LEU A 29 6.40 6.19 0.22
N ILE A 30 6.17 5.48 1.32
CA ILE A 30 6.25 6.05 2.67
C ILE A 30 7.65 6.59 2.95
N LEU A 31 8.70 5.82 2.64
CA LEU A 31 10.08 6.26 2.83
C LEU A 31 10.41 7.52 2.02
N ILE A 32 10.00 7.55 0.75
CA ILE A 32 10.23 8.70 -0.15
C ILE A 32 9.53 9.95 0.39
N ILE A 33 8.25 9.86 0.75
CA ILE A 33 7.50 11.02 1.26
C ILE A 33 8.02 11.46 2.62
N THR A 34 8.39 10.53 3.50
CA THR A 34 9.02 10.85 4.79
C THR A 34 10.32 11.61 4.58
N ALA A 35 11.16 11.16 3.65
CA ALA A 35 12.40 11.86 3.31
C ALA A 35 12.13 13.24 2.68
N ALA A 36 11.12 13.36 1.82
CA ALA A 36 10.76 14.64 1.20
C ALA A 36 10.27 15.65 2.25
N VAL A 37 9.42 15.24 3.19
CA VAL A 37 8.96 16.11 4.29
C VAL A 37 10.13 16.51 5.19
N LYS A 38 11.00 15.55 5.56
CA LYS A 38 12.09 15.80 6.52
C LYS A 38 13.27 16.59 5.93
N TYR A 39 13.67 16.28 4.70
CA TYR A 39 14.91 16.80 4.10
C TYR A 39 14.68 17.81 2.99
N ALA A 40 13.54 17.74 2.28
CA ALA A 40 13.21 18.68 1.20
C ALA A 40 12.23 19.78 1.64
N HIS A 41 11.93 19.86 2.95
CA HIS A 41 10.98 20.83 3.53
C HIS A 41 9.61 20.84 2.84
N LEU A 42 9.18 19.68 2.34
CA LEU A 42 7.84 19.52 1.79
C LEU A 42 6.82 19.76 2.91
N ASP A 43 5.81 20.58 2.63
CA ASP A 43 4.72 20.84 3.57
C ASP A 43 4.05 19.53 3.99
N ALA A 44 3.75 19.39 5.28
CA ALA A 44 3.24 18.14 5.84
C ALA A 44 1.87 17.76 5.28
N LEU A 45 0.99 18.75 5.01
CA LEU A 45 -0.31 18.50 4.42
C LEU A 45 -0.16 18.06 2.96
N ALA A 46 0.70 18.75 2.20
CA ALA A 46 1.02 18.35 0.83
C ALA A 46 1.60 16.92 0.76
N GLY A 47 2.56 16.60 1.64
CA GLY A 47 3.13 15.25 1.75
C GLY A 47 2.06 14.20 2.07
N GLY A 48 1.16 14.49 3.01
CA GLY A 48 0.04 13.60 3.34
C GLY A 48 -0.92 13.35 2.18
N VAL A 49 -1.24 14.40 1.40
CA VAL A 49 -2.09 14.28 0.19
C VAL A 49 -1.41 13.43 -0.88
N ILE A 50 -0.11 13.65 -1.13
CA ILE A 50 0.66 12.86 -2.10
C ILE A 50 0.73 11.39 -1.66
N LEU A 51 0.95 11.13 -0.37
CA LEU A 51 0.97 9.78 0.19
C LEU A 51 -0.38 9.09 -0.02
N LEU A 52 -1.49 9.78 0.27
CA LEU A 52 -2.84 9.25 0.10
C LEU A 52 -3.11 8.85 -1.35
N ILE A 53 -2.82 9.76 -2.29
CA ILE A 53 -3.01 9.53 -3.72
C ILE A 53 -2.12 8.36 -4.18
N GLY A 54 -0.85 8.34 -3.79
CA GLY A 54 0.08 7.26 -4.15
C GLY A 54 -0.38 5.89 -3.63
N CYS A 55 -0.90 5.82 -2.39
CA CYS A 55 -1.48 4.59 -1.85
C CYS A 55 -2.69 4.12 -2.68
N ILE A 56 -3.60 5.02 -3.06
CA ILE A 56 -4.75 4.68 -3.90
C ILE A 56 -4.29 4.12 -5.25
N LEU A 57 -3.29 4.74 -5.88
CA LEU A 57 -2.73 4.27 -7.16
C LEU A 57 -2.10 2.88 -7.05
N ILE A 58 -1.35 2.62 -5.98
CA ILE A 58 -0.77 1.30 -5.70
C ILE A 58 -1.89 0.25 -5.56
N LEU A 59 -2.96 0.56 -4.81
CA LEU A 59 -4.12 -0.32 -4.68
C LEU A 59 -4.80 -0.59 -6.03
N LEU A 60 -5.02 0.44 -6.84
CA LEU A 60 -5.63 0.31 -8.16
C LEU A 60 -4.80 -0.60 -9.07
N GLU A 61 -3.47 -0.47 -9.07
CA GLU A 61 -2.59 -1.37 -9.83
C GLU A 61 -2.72 -2.82 -9.35
N SER A 62 -2.84 -3.06 -8.04
CA SER A 62 -3.08 -4.41 -7.52
C SER A 62 -4.39 -4.99 -8.02
N LEU A 63 -5.48 -4.21 -7.93
CA LEU A 63 -6.81 -4.62 -8.36
C LEU A 63 -6.82 -4.89 -9.87
N TRP A 64 -6.17 -4.05 -10.67
CA TRP A 64 -6.10 -4.24 -12.11
C TRP A 64 -5.25 -5.46 -12.49
N ARG A 65 -4.12 -5.68 -11.81
CA ARG A 65 -3.32 -6.90 -11.98
C ARG A 65 -4.12 -8.15 -11.64
N ALA A 66 -4.86 -8.14 -10.53
CA ALA A 66 -5.72 -9.24 -10.11
C ALA A 66 -6.86 -9.48 -11.12
N ALA A 67 -7.54 -8.43 -11.56
CA ALA A 67 -8.60 -8.50 -12.56
C ALA A 67 -8.12 -9.08 -13.90
N ARG A 68 -6.93 -8.68 -14.37
CA ARG A 68 -6.31 -9.25 -15.58
C ARG A 68 -6.01 -10.74 -15.42
N LYS A 69 -5.45 -11.16 -14.28
CA LYS A 69 -5.19 -12.58 -14.00
C LYS A 69 -6.49 -13.40 -13.91
N ALA A 70 -7.56 -12.82 -13.38
CA ALA A 70 -8.86 -13.48 -13.27
C ALA A 70 -9.57 -13.60 -14.62
N GLY A 71 -9.51 -12.59 -15.50
CA GLY A 71 -10.13 -12.61 -16.83
C GLY A 71 -9.41 -13.46 -17.88
N MET A 72 -8.22 -13.99 -17.56
CA MET A 72 -7.48 -14.96 -18.39
C MET A 72 -7.74 -16.42 -17.97
N ARG A 73 -8.66 -16.67 -17.02
CA ARG A 73 -9.12 -18.01 -16.63
C ARG A 73 -10.44 -18.36 -17.30
#